data_AF-A0A4Z1SQR9-F1
#
_entry.id   AF-A0A4Z1SQR9-F1
#
_cell.length_a   1.000
_cell.length_b   1.000
_cell.length_c   1.000
_cell.angle_alpha   90.00
_cell.angle_beta   90.00
_cell.angle_gamma   90.00
#
_symmetry.space_group_name_H-M   'P 1'
#
loop_
_entity.id
_entity.type
_entity.pdbx_description
1 polymer ?
#
loop_
_entity_poly.entity_id
_entity_poly.type
_entity_poly.pdbx_seq_one_letter_code
_entity_poly.pdbx_strand_id
1 'polypeptide(L)'
;MSENALIDAARRGDADAVRAHINLLYGRDENGWTALMHAVKGGYFGCAKYLLDESKCENRAGETAADIAELELAVQTDLAVRARYAKCLRLLQITPVPSPTASPSSQPSPFTIPSRNTGETIGYPSLDARFIIRKILSRSHVSTTFCVSSMAGKDFVIKKLHYSGIRPELIKAIDIQKRLLPELQTKEIIEYLEIIDDKPGYTIFFVMPYYQNTLKQEIHKRRAAKESFSDKEVQMIIRDVSGALMTLHSKGIIHRNVQTKNILLNKDGRCVLSGLSYCVSLDDEWPTLPSPCAALERAPEIVVCRPYDARVDIWSLGVIAYELCTFRYPFESQTDLILHPPSPIEGRSEEVCTLVNSLLEKDILSRPDANTIYIAAEE
;
A
#
# COMPACT_ATOMS: atom_id res chain seq x y z
N MET A 1 -13.80 34.48 22.21
CA MET A 1 -12.95 33.31 21.93
C MET A 1 -11.53 33.80 21.94
N SER A 2 -10.64 33.20 22.73
CA SER A 2 -9.28 33.74 22.90
C SER A 2 -8.51 33.70 21.57
N GLU A 3 -7.73 34.75 21.31
CA GLU A 3 -6.93 34.94 20.10
C GLU A 3 -5.90 33.79 19.87
N ASN A 4 -5.67 32.96 20.90
CA ASN A 4 -4.69 31.87 20.93
C ASN A 4 -5.31 30.47 21.12
N ALA A 5 -6.59 30.26 20.83
CA ALA A 5 -7.27 28.97 21.06
C ALA A 5 -6.56 27.75 20.42
N LEU A 6 -5.97 27.92 19.23
CA LEU A 6 -5.19 26.88 18.56
C LEU A 6 -3.86 26.58 19.28
N ILE A 7 -3.15 27.62 19.72
CA ILE A 7 -1.89 27.49 20.48
C ILE A 7 -2.16 26.82 21.83
N ASP A 8 -3.22 27.23 22.52
CA ASP A 8 -3.59 26.67 23.81
C ASP A 8 -4.00 25.19 23.71
N ALA A 9 -4.69 24.80 22.63
CA ALA A 9 -5.01 23.40 22.35
C ALA A 9 -3.75 22.57 22.09
N ALA A 10 -2.82 23.09 21.27
CA ALA A 10 -1.56 22.43 20.98
C ALA A 10 -0.68 22.28 22.23
N ARG A 11 -0.67 23.27 23.13
CA ARG A 11 0.10 23.26 24.38
C ARG A 11 -0.42 22.22 25.39
N ARG A 12 -1.71 21.86 25.31
CA ARG A 12 -2.33 20.79 26.11
C ARG A 12 -2.25 19.41 25.46
N GLY A 13 -1.81 19.31 24.21
CA GLY A 13 -1.82 18.06 23.45
C GLY A 13 -3.21 17.59 23.01
N ASP A 14 -4.19 18.49 22.98
CA ASP A 14 -5.58 18.20 22.62
C ASP A 14 -5.75 18.24 21.09
N ALA A 15 -5.59 17.06 20.46
CA ALA A 15 -5.61 16.93 19.01
C ALA A 15 -6.97 17.26 18.38
N ASP A 16 -8.07 17.03 19.09
CA ASP A 16 -9.42 17.30 18.61
C ASP A 16 -9.71 18.81 18.65
N ALA A 17 -9.29 19.49 19.72
CA ALA A 17 -9.36 20.95 19.79
C ALA A 17 -8.43 21.61 18.76
N VAL A 18 -7.23 21.08 18.53
CA VAL A 18 -6.32 21.55 17.46
C VAL A 18 -6.98 21.41 16.10
N ARG A 19 -7.62 20.27 15.82
CA ARG A 19 -8.32 20.04 14.56
C ARG A 19 -9.52 20.97 14.38
N ALA A 20 -10.28 21.24 15.44
CA ALA A 20 -11.42 22.15 15.40
C ALA A 20 -11.01 23.62 15.12
N HIS A 21 -9.79 23.99 15.50
CA HIS A 21 -9.28 25.37 15.39
C HIS A 21 -8.18 25.52 14.32
N ILE A 22 -7.98 24.53 13.46
CA ILE A 22 -6.94 24.53 12.42
C ILE A 22 -7.08 25.70 11.43
N ASN A 23 -8.28 26.25 11.25
CA ASN A 23 -8.47 27.44 10.40
C ASN A 23 -7.84 28.72 11.00
N LEU A 24 -7.36 28.66 12.25
CA LEU A 24 -6.61 29.73 12.93
C LEU A 24 -5.08 29.51 12.85
N LEU A 25 -4.62 28.70 11.90
CA LEU A 25 -3.19 28.52 11.58
C LEU A 25 -2.49 29.87 11.40
N TYR A 26 -1.19 29.91 11.67
CA TYR A 26 -0.31 31.10 11.61
C TYR A 26 -0.43 32.09 12.78
N GLY A 27 -1.29 31.82 13.76
CA GLY A 27 -1.24 32.51 15.06
C GLY A 27 0.11 32.31 15.74
N ARG A 28 0.71 33.39 16.23
CA ARG A 28 1.99 33.37 16.96
C ARG A 28 1.79 33.98 18.34
N ASP A 29 2.43 33.39 19.35
CA ASP A 29 2.48 34.01 20.67
C ASP A 29 3.53 35.14 20.73
N GLU A 30 3.66 35.76 21.91
CA GLU A 30 4.57 36.88 22.15
C GLU A 30 6.05 36.56 21.85
N ASN A 31 6.44 35.28 21.84
CA ASN A 31 7.79 34.82 21.52
C ASN A 31 7.94 34.37 20.06
N GLY A 32 6.89 34.55 19.24
CA GLY A 32 6.84 34.10 17.86
C GLY A 32 6.58 32.60 17.71
N TRP A 33 6.19 31.89 18.79
CA TRP A 33 5.95 30.46 18.72
C TRP A 33 4.60 30.17 18.08
N THR A 34 4.58 29.18 17.20
CA THR A 34 3.37 28.71 16.55
C THR A 34 2.75 27.53 17.32
N ALA A 35 1.53 27.15 16.96
CA ALA A 35 0.87 25.99 17.56
C ALA A 35 1.69 24.70 17.35
N LEU A 36 2.31 24.52 16.17
CA LEU A 36 3.18 23.38 15.87
C LEU A 36 4.37 23.30 16.83
N MET A 37 5.02 24.42 17.12
CA MET A 37 6.18 24.46 18.02
C MET A 37 5.79 24.02 19.45
N HIS A 38 4.63 24.48 19.94
CA HIS A 38 4.09 24.04 21.24
C HIS A 38 3.73 22.55 21.24
N ALA A 39 3.10 22.05 20.16
CA ALA A 39 2.78 20.62 20.01
C ALA A 39 4.04 19.74 19.99
N VAL A 40 5.09 20.19 19.30
CA VAL A 40 6.35 19.45 19.16
C VAL A 40 7.16 19.46 20.45
N LYS A 41 7.23 20.60 21.14
CA LYS A 41 7.86 20.71 22.46
C LYS A 41 7.23 19.76 23.49
N GLY A 42 5.91 19.55 23.42
CA GLY A 42 5.20 18.59 24.27
C GLY A 42 5.28 17.13 23.81
N GLY A 43 5.93 16.83 22.68
CA GLY A 43 5.95 15.48 22.09
C GLY A 43 4.56 15.01 21.60
N TYR A 44 3.64 15.93 21.34
CA TYR A 44 2.26 15.65 20.98
C TYR A 44 2.10 15.41 19.48
N PHE A 45 2.56 14.24 19.02
CA PHE A 45 2.46 13.83 17.61
C PHE A 45 1.05 13.99 17.01
N GLY A 46 0.01 13.70 17.80
CA GLY A 46 -1.39 13.82 17.39
C GLY A 46 -1.81 15.25 17.06
N CYS A 47 -1.20 16.25 17.68
CA CYS A 47 -1.37 17.66 17.36
C CYS A 47 -0.46 18.07 16.19
N ALA A 48 0.82 17.68 16.24
CA ALA A 48 1.82 18.07 15.25
C ALA A 48 1.44 17.67 13.81
N LYS A 49 0.78 16.51 13.62
CA LYS A 49 0.33 16.04 12.29
C LYS A 49 -0.69 16.95 11.60
N TYR A 50 -1.41 17.78 12.35
CA TYR A 50 -2.39 18.72 11.82
C TYR A 50 -1.81 20.11 11.59
N LEU A 51 -0.57 20.38 12.02
CA LEU A 51 -0.01 21.72 12.08
C LEU A 51 1.21 21.89 11.15
N LEU A 52 1.40 20.97 10.19
CA LEU A 52 2.60 20.91 9.34
C LEU A 52 2.79 22.10 8.40
N ASP A 53 1.74 22.87 8.16
CA ASP A 53 1.81 24.12 7.39
C ASP A 53 2.70 25.17 8.09
N GLU A 54 2.95 25.01 9.39
CA GLU A 54 3.86 25.85 10.19
C GLU A 54 5.27 25.26 10.29
N SER A 55 5.57 24.14 9.62
CA SER A 55 6.86 23.41 9.76
C SER A 55 8.09 24.26 9.43
N LYS A 56 7.94 25.25 8.55
CA LYS A 56 8.99 26.20 8.15
C LYS A 56 8.93 27.53 8.90
N CYS A 57 8.00 27.72 9.82
CA CYS A 57 7.95 28.93 10.62
C CYS A 57 9.11 28.92 11.63
N GLU A 58 9.70 30.09 11.84
CA GLU A 58 10.72 30.33 12.86
C GLU A 58 10.15 31.20 13.99
N ASN A 59 10.54 30.87 15.22
CA ASN A 59 10.28 31.72 16.38
C ASN A 59 11.24 32.92 16.41
N ARG A 60 11.14 33.80 17.43
CA ARG A 60 12.04 34.96 17.53
C ARG A 60 13.51 34.60 17.79
N ALA A 61 13.81 33.37 18.20
CA ALA A 61 15.17 32.86 18.36
C ALA A 61 15.72 32.21 17.06
N GLY A 62 14.93 32.16 15.98
CA GLY A 62 15.30 31.54 14.71
C GLY A 62 15.12 30.02 14.69
N GLU A 63 14.43 29.44 15.67
CA GLU A 63 14.22 27.99 15.77
C GLU A 63 12.95 27.57 15.05
N THR A 64 13.05 26.51 14.25
CA THR A 64 11.90 25.82 13.65
C THR A 64 11.35 24.75 14.59
N ALA A 65 10.18 24.20 14.25
CA ALA A 65 9.64 23.04 14.96
C ALA A 65 10.59 21.82 14.89
N ALA A 66 11.38 21.67 13.82
CA ALA A 66 12.36 20.59 13.70
C ALA A 66 13.52 20.78 14.68
N ASP A 67 14.05 22.01 14.79
CA ASP A 67 15.14 22.33 15.73
C ASP A 67 14.72 22.07 17.18
N ILE A 68 13.47 22.43 17.52
CA ILE A 68 12.88 22.14 18.84
C ILE A 68 12.77 20.62 19.08
N ALA A 69 12.35 19.84 18.08
CA ALA A 69 12.27 18.38 18.21
C ALA A 69 13.65 17.72 18.38
N GLU A 70 14.68 18.21 17.68
CA GLU A 70 16.06 17.72 17.81
C GLU A 70 16.64 18.04 19.18
N LEU A 71 16.44 19.26 19.66
CA LEU A 71 16.87 19.68 20.98
C LEU A 71 16.21 18.87 22.09
N GLU A 72 14.89 18.70 22.04
CA GLU A 72 14.14 17.90 23.01
C GLU A 72 14.53 16.42 22.93
N LEU A 73 14.77 15.86 21.75
CA LEU A 73 15.25 14.47 21.62
C LEU A 73 16.65 14.27 22.24
N ALA A 74 17.52 15.28 22.17
CA ALA A 74 18.89 15.20 22.69
C ALA A 74 18.93 15.20 24.24
N VAL A 75 18.02 15.91 24.90
CA VAL A 75 18.01 16.06 26.37
C VAL A 75 17.28 14.93 27.11
N GLN A 76 16.46 14.12 26.43
CA GLN A 76 15.65 13.08 27.06
C GLN A 76 16.42 11.75 27.21
N THR A 77 16.37 11.15 28.40
CA THR A 77 16.99 9.84 28.70
C THR A 77 16.00 8.68 28.66
N ASP A 78 14.70 8.95 28.83
CA ASP A 78 13.64 7.94 28.80
C ASP A 78 13.31 7.50 27.36
N LEU A 79 13.34 6.19 27.10
CA LEU A 79 13.17 5.64 25.75
C LEU A 79 11.75 5.87 25.17
N ALA A 80 10.71 5.85 26.01
CA ALA A 80 9.33 6.08 25.59
C ALA A 80 9.09 7.57 25.28
N VAL A 81 9.70 8.47 26.05
CA VAL A 81 9.66 9.92 25.78
C VAL A 81 10.46 10.26 24.53
N ARG A 82 11.66 9.70 24.37
CA ARG A 82 12.48 9.82 23.14
C ARG A 82 11.72 9.36 21.90
N ALA A 83 10.95 8.28 21.98
CA ALA A 83 10.14 7.78 20.87
C ALA A 83 9.09 8.80 20.39
N ARG A 84 8.51 9.61 21.29
CA ARG A 84 7.55 10.66 20.94
C ARG A 84 8.22 11.78 20.14
N TYR A 85 9.37 12.27 20.61
CA TYR A 85 10.13 13.31 19.89
C TYR A 85 10.71 12.81 18.57
N ALA A 86 11.21 11.58 18.51
CA ALA A 86 11.66 10.95 17.26
C ALA A 86 10.53 10.82 16.23
N LYS A 87 9.29 10.55 16.69
CA LYS A 87 8.10 10.48 15.83
C LYS A 87 7.71 11.86 15.29
N CYS A 88 7.78 12.91 16.11
CA CYS A 88 7.60 14.30 15.69
C CYS A 88 8.69 14.76 14.71
N LEU A 89 9.96 14.43 14.97
CA LEU A 89 11.07 14.79 14.11
C LEU A 89 10.96 14.15 12.72
N ARG A 90 10.62 12.85 12.66
CA ARG A 90 10.38 12.15 11.39
C ARG A 90 9.22 12.74 10.58
N LEU A 91 8.19 13.24 11.27
CA LEU A 91 7.05 13.91 10.65
C LEU A 91 7.46 15.26 10.02
N LEU A 92 8.39 15.99 10.66
CA LEU A 92 8.87 17.30 10.23
C LEU A 92 9.95 17.22 9.14
N GLN A 93 10.72 16.14 9.07
CA GLN A 93 11.79 15.92 8.08
C GLN A 93 11.31 15.38 6.72
N ILE A 94 10.01 15.34 6.45
CA ILE A 94 9.48 15.00 5.12
C ILE A 94 9.71 16.21 4.20
N THR A 95 10.84 16.23 3.49
CA THR A 95 11.14 17.24 2.48
C THR A 95 10.22 17.07 1.25
N PRO A 96 9.70 18.16 0.65
CA PRO A 96 9.13 18.09 -0.68
C PRO A 96 10.24 17.88 -1.72
N VAL A 97 9.97 17.01 -2.69
CA VAL A 97 10.82 16.69 -3.86
C VAL A 97 11.37 17.98 -4.50
N PRO A 98 12.68 18.09 -4.80
CA PRO A 98 13.19 19.26 -5.50
C PRO A 98 12.76 19.26 -6.98
N SER A 99 12.24 20.40 -7.42
CA SER A 99 11.86 20.69 -8.82
C SER A 99 13.10 20.78 -9.74
N PRO A 100 12.98 20.41 -11.03
CA PRO A 100 14.11 20.37 -11.95
C PRO A 100 14.39 21.74 -12.58
N THR A 101 15.63 22.22 -12.50
CA THR A 101 16.14 23.26 -13.40
C THR A 101 16.75 22.61 -14.64
N ALA A 102 16.22 23.01 -15.80
CA ALA A 102 16.51 22.55 -17.17
C ALA A 102 17.97 22.88 -17.61
N SER A 103 18.60 22.33 -18.66
CA SER A 103 18.26 21.58 -19.89
C SER A 103 19.60 21.04 -20.48
N PRO A 104 19.70 20.51 -21.73
CA PRO A 104 18.87 19.56 -22.48
C PRO A 104 19.71 18.35 -22.97
N SER A 105 19.08 17.48 -23.77
CA SER A 105 19.66 16.43 -24.62
C SER A 105 19.80 15.02 -24.03
N SER A 106 18.74 14.23 -24.18
CA SER A 106 18.77 13.01 -24.99
C SER A 106 17.36 12.46 -25.09
N GLN A 107 16.96 12.08 -26.31
CA GLN A 107 15.64 11.51 -26.60
C GLN A 107 15.39 10.25 -25.75
N PRO A 108 14.13 9.95 -25.39
CA PRO A 108 13.80 8.66 -24.79
C PRO A 108 13.99 7.56 -25.86
N SER A 109 14.95 6.67 -25.62
CA SER A 109 15.13 5.47 -26.42
C SER A 109 14.00 4.46 -26.12
N PRO A 110 13.49 3.72 -27.12
CA PRO A 110 12.36 2.82 -26.94
C PRO A 110 12.71 1.64 -26.02
N PHE A 111 11.68 1.15 -25.33
CA PHE A 111 11.68 -0.11 -24.59
C PHE A 111 12.49 -1.18 -25.32
N THR A 112 13.66 -1.49 -24.77
CA THR A 112 14.47 -2.62 -25.23
C THR A 112 14.19 -3.80 -24.31
N ILE A 113 13.61 -4.86 -24.87
CA ILE A 113 13.51 -6.17 -24.24
C ILE A 113 14.94 -6.72 -24.09
N PRO A 114 15.42 -7.12 -22.89
CA PRO A 114 16.70 -7.80 -22.81
C PRO A 114 16.57 -9.21 -23.39
N SER A 115 17.30 -9.44 -24.47
CA SER A 115 17.57 -10.75 -25.03
C SER A 115 18.60 -11.51 -24.17
N ARG A 116 18.27 -12.77 -23.89
CA ARG A 116 19.08 -13.98 -23.59
C ARG A 116 20.48 -13.84 -22.94
N ASN A 117 20.61 -14.60 -21.85
CA ASN A 117 21.83 -14.97 -21.10
C ASN A 117 22.54 -13.84 -20.36
N THR A 118 22.02 -13.46 -19.19
CA THR A 118 22.86 -12.88 -18.13
C THR A 118 23.52 -14.04 -17.38
N GLY A 119 24.83 -14.02 -17.19
CA GLY A 119 25.55 -14.95 -16.28
C GLY A 119 25.21 -14.71 -14.80
N GLU A 120 23.96 -14.35 -14.54
CA GLU A 120 23.42 -14.00 -13.25
C GLU A 120 22.79 -15.23 -12.61
N THR A 121 23.03 -15.40 -11.32
CA THR A 121 22.51 -16.51 -10.52
C THR A 121 21.42 -16.03 -9.58
N ILE A 122 20.57 -16.95 -9.14
CA ILE A 122 19.61 -16.73 -8.05
C ILE A 122 20.37 -16.38 -6.77
N GLY A 123 21.58 -16.93 -6.63
CA GLY A 123 22.49 -16.71 -5.52
C GLY A 123 22.12 -17.61 -4.33
N TYR A 124 21.67 -18.83 -4.64
CA TYR A 124 21.46 -19.89 -3.66
C TYR A 124 21.75 -21.24 -4.32
N PRO A 125 22.82 -21.96 -3.93
CA PRO A 125 23.35 -23.10 -4.70
C PRO A 125 22.32 -24.17 -5.09
N SER A 126 21.39 -24.52 -4.19
CA SER A 126 20.38 -25.54 -4.49
C SER A 126 19.29 -25.07 -5.47
N LEU A 127 19.03 -23.77 -5.55
CA LEU A 127 18.13 -23.19 -6.54
C LEU A 127 18.85 -23.03 -7.88
N ASP A 128 20.09 -22.54 -7.85
CA ASP A 128 20.93 -22.41 -9.05
C ASP A 128 21.20 -23.76 -9.74
N ALA A 129 21.25 -24.86 -8.97
CA ALA A 129 21.36 -26.20 -9.52
C ALA A 129 20.07 -26.75 -10.16
N ARG A 130 18.90 -26.21 -9.81
CA ARG A 130 17.58 -26.71 -10.25
C ARG A 130 16.91 -25.83 -11.31
N PHE A 131 17.28 -24.57 -11.38
CA PHE A 131 16.59 -23.55 -12.15
C PHE A 131 17.54 -22.67 -12.96
N ILE A 132 17.09 -22.31 -14.15
CA ILE A 132 17.77 -21.38 -15.05
C ILE A 132 16.94 -20.10 -15.12
N ILE A 133 17.56 -18.94 -14.86
CA ILE A 133 16.88 -17.65 -14.98
C ILE A 133 16.54 -17.37 -16.44
N ARG A 134 15.25 -17.13 -16.71
CA ARG A 134 14.77 -16.68 -18.02
C ARG A 134 14.70 -15.16 -18.09
N LYS A 135 14.17 -14.55 -17.04
CA LYS A 135 13.88 -13.11 -16.99
C LYS A 135 13.78 -12.64 -15.55
N ILE A 136 14.24 -11.43 -15.27
CA ILE A 136 13.92 -10.73 -14.02
C ILE A 136 12.59 -10.00 -14.22
N LEU A 137 11.60 -10.35 -13.41
CA LEU A 137 10.27 -9.75 -13.46
C LEU A 137 10.21 -8.42 -12.71
N SER A 138 10.93 -8.31 -11.59
CA SER A 138 11.04 -7.08 -10.80
C SER A 138 12.31 -7.05 -9.96
N ARG A 139 12.86 -5.86 -9.70
CA ARG A 139 13.99 -5.66 -8.78
C ARG A 139 13.78 -4.40 -7.94
N SER A 140 14.15 -4.49 -6.67
CA SER A 140 14.19 -3.41 -5.69
C SER A 140 15.37 -3.63 -4.74
N HIS A 141 15.63 -2.69 -3.83
CA HIS A 141 16.71 -2.83 -2.84
C HIS A 141 16.54 -4.07 -1.94
N VAL A 142 15.30 -4.43 -1.61
CA VAL A 142 15.00 -5.52 -0.66
C VAL A 142 14.55 -6.81 -1.35
N SER A 143 14.02 -6.73 -2.57
CA SER A 143 13.44 -7.90 -3.24
C SER A 143 13.75 -7.95 -4.73
N THR A 144 14.00 -9.15 -5.23
CA THR A 144 14.11 -9.47 -6.67
C THR A 144 13.21 -10.65 -7.00
N THR A 145 12.46 -10.55 -8.10
CA THR A 145 11.57 -11.61 -8.58
C THR A 145 12.07 -12.10 -9.92
N PHE A 146 12.32 -13.40 -10.03
CA PHE A 146 12.82 -14.07 -11.22
C PHE A 146 11.73 -14.95 -11.82
N CYS A 147 11.62 -14.94 -13.15
CA CYS A 147 11.01 -16.02 -13.93
C CYS A 147 12.14 -17.00 -14.25
N VAL A 148 11.96 -18.26 -13.86
CA VAL A 148 12.96 -19.31 -14.01
C VAL A 148 12.35 -20.54 -14.67
N SER A 149 13.14 -21.29 -15.42
CA SER A 149 12.74 -22.62 -15.92
C SER A 149 13.48 -23.70 -15.16
N SER A 150 12.76 -24.75 -14.75
CA SER A 150 13.37 -25.99 -14.28
C SER A 150 14.13 -26.69 -15.41
N MET A 151 15.00 -27.64 -15.05
CA MET A 151 15.71 -28.48 -16.03
C MET A 151 14.76 -29.30 -16.93
N ALA A 152 13.54 -29.58 -16.46
CA ALA A 152 12.48 -30.25 -17.24
C ALA A 152 11.71 -29.29 -18.17
N GLY A 153 12.07 -28.00 -18.23
CA GLY A 153 11.44 -27.01 -19.11
C GLY A 153 10.13 -26.40 -18.58
N LYS A 154 9.72 -26.71 -17.34
CA LYS A 154 8.57 -26.07 -16.68
C LYS A 154 8.99 -24.74 -16.04
N ASP A 155 8.19 -23.69 -16.21
CA ASP A 155 8.45 -22.35 -15.69
C ASP A 155 7.88 -22.12 -14.29
N PHE A 156 8.60 -21.32 -13.50
CA PHE A 156 8.32 -20.95 -12.13
C PHE A 156 8.68 -19.48 -11.87
N VAL A 157 8.22 -18.96 -10.74
CA VAL A 157 8.65 -17.67 -10.20
C VAL A 157 9.40 -17.89 -8.90
N ILE A 158 10.58 -17.27 -8.78
CA ILE A 158 11.33 -17.21 -7.53
C ILE A 158 11.38 -15.77 -7.06
N LYS A 159 10.78 -15.49 -5.89
CA LYS A 159 10.91 -14.19 -5.23
C LYS A 159 11.95 -14.29 -4.12
N LYS A 160 13.06 -13.59 -4.32
CA LYS A 160 14.14 -13.37 -3.36
C LYS A 160 13.84 -12.12 -2.55
N LEU A 161 13.94 -12.20 -1.23
CA LEU A 161 13.75 -11.09 -0.31
C LEU A 161 14.88 -11.09 0.72
N HIS A 162 15.69 -10.02 0.70
CA HIS A 162 16.71 -9.73 1.69
C HIS A 162 16.06 -9.02 2.88
N TYR A 163 16.28 -9.51 4.09
CA TYR A 163 15.73 -8.95 5.33
C TYR A 163 16.77 -8.44 6.32
N SER A 164 18.04 -8.29 5.90
CA SER A 164 19.05 -7.63 6.71
C SER A 164 18.70 -6.16 6.95
N GLY A 165 18.69 -5.72 8.21
CA GLY A 165 18.35 -4.34 8.58
C GLY A 165 16.88 -3.93 8.33
N ILE A 166 15.99 -4.90 8.11
CA ILE A 166 14.58 -4.64 7.86
C ILE A 166 13.80 -4.43 9.17
N ARG A 167 12.78 -3.56 9.10
CA ARG A 167 11.90 -3.23 10.21
C ARG A 167 11.16 -4.48 10.75
N PRO A 168 10.97 -4.62 12.07
CA PRO A 168 10.26 -5.73 12.69
C PRO A 168 8.89 -6.05 12.06
N GLU A 169 8.18 -5.03 11.58
CA GLU A 169 6.86 -5.20 10.96
C GLU A 169 6.88 -6.00 9.65
N LEU A 170 7.95 -5.89 8.85
CA LEU A 170 8.06 -6.67 7.60
C LEU A 170 8.50 -8.11 7.89
N ILE A 171 9.30 -8.32 8.95
CA ILE A 171 9.64 -9.65 9.45
C ILE A 171 8.35 -10.35 9.93
N LYS A 172 7.49 -9.65 10.69
CA LYS A 172 6.15 -10.14 11.05
C LYS A 172 5.33 -10.51 9.83
N ALA A 173 5.32 -9.70 8.76
CA ALA A 173 4.59 -10.01 7.53
C ALA A 173 5.13 -11.27 6.81
N ILE A 174 6.45 -11.51 6.87
CA ILE A 174 7.08 -12.75 6.36
C ILE A 174 6.69 -13.95 7.24
N ASP A 175 6.67 -13.79 8.56
CA ASP A 175 6.29 -14.86 9.49
C ASP A 175 4.80 -15.20 9.39
N ILE A 176 3.95 -14.18 9.19
CA ILE A 176 2.54 -14.33 8.84
C ILE A 176 2.41 -15.17 7.57
N GLN A 177 3.16 -14.85 6.50
CA GLN A 177 3.15 -15.69 5.30
C GLN A 177 3.55 -17.13 5.59
N LYS A 178 4.69 -17.37 6.27
CA LYS A 178 5.15 -18.73 6.61
C LYS A 178 4.11 -19.51 7.41
N ARG A 179 3.46 -18.87 8.38
CA ARG A 179 2.47 -19.50 9.26
C ARG A 179 1.17 -19.82 8.54
N LEU A 180 0.68 -18.91 7.71
CA LEU A 180 -0.65 -19.03 7.10
C LEU A 180 -0.66 -19.91 5.85
N LEU A 181 0.50 -20.07 5.23
CA LEU A 181 0.64 -20.73 3.95
C LEU A 181 0.04 -22.14 3.84
N PRO A 182 0.19 -23.04 4.84
CA PRO A 182 -0.46 -24.34 4.82
C PRO A 182 -1.99 -24.27 4.84
N GLU A 183 -2.55 -23.20 5.42
CA GLU A 183 -3.99 -23.02 5.61
C GLU A 183 -4.64 -22.17 4.52
N LEU A 184 -3.86 -21.58 3.61
CA LEU A 184 -4.32 -20.72 2.52
C LEU A 184 -4.34 -21.43 1.15
N GLN A 185 -4.24 -22.76 1.14
CA GLN A 185 -4.29 -23.59 -0.08
C GLN A 185 -5.69 -23.58 -0.71
N THR A 186 -5.98 -22.50 -1.41
CA THR A 186 -7.21 -22.28 -2.18
C THR A 186 -6.83 -21.99 -3.63
N LYS A 187 -7.76 -22.23 -4.56
CA LYS A 187 -7.51 -21.98 -5.99
C LYS A 187 -7.38 -20.48 -6.31
N GLU A 188 -7.84 -19.60 -5.41
CA GLU A 188 -7.83 -18.15 -5.54
C GLU A 188 -6.60 -17.45 -4.92
N ILE A 189 -5.78 -18.10 -4.09
CA ILE A 189 -4.58 -17.52 -3.47
C ILE A 189 -3.31 -18.15 -4.05
N ILE A 190 -2.27 -17.33 -4.25
CA ILE A 190 -0.99 -17.80 -4.79
C ILE A 190 -0.41 -18.94 -3.94
N GLU A 191 -0.14 -20.06 -4.59
CA GLU A 191 0.54 -21.19 -3.97
C GLU A 191 2.05 -20.92 -3.88
N TYR A 192 2.64 -21.24 -2.73
CA TYR A 192 4.09 -21.28 -2.60
C TYR A 192 4.53 -22.74 -2.48
N LEU A 193 5.17 -23.22 -3.54
CA LEU A 193 5.61 -24.60 -3.69
C LEU A 193 6.78 -24.94 -2.76
N GLU A 194 7.64 -23.95 -2.50
CA GLU A 194 8.81 -24.11 -1.64
C GLU A 194 9.18 -22.75 -1.03
N ILE A 195 9.60 -22.77 0.24
CA ILE A 195 10.10 -21.60 0.96
C ILE A 195 11.43 -21.97 1.58
N ILE A 196 12.46 -21.19 1.25
CA ILE A 196 13.81 -21.39 1.77
C ILE A 196 14.19 -20.15 2.57
N ASP A 197 14.38 -20.31 3.87
CA ASP A 197 14.86 -19.26 4.78
C ASP A 197 16.36 -19.44 5.04
N ASP A 198 17.18 -18.73 4.25
CA ASP A 198 18.62 -18.64 4.44
C ASP A 198 18.94 -17.60 5.51
N LYS A 199 18.78 -18.01 6.77
CA LYS A 199 19.04 -17.16 7.94
C LYS A 199 20.44 -16.55 7.95
N PRO A 200 21.53 -17.29 7.67
CA PRO A 200 22.87 -16.70 7.58
C PRO A 200 23.01 -15.63 6.50
N GLY A 201 22.37 -15.83 5.34
CA GLY A 201 22.34 -14.86 4.25
C GLY A 201 21.29 -13.76 4.41
N TYR A 202 20.53 -13.74 5.51
CA TYR A 202 19.38 -12.86 5.72
C TYR A 202 18.45 -12.79 4.52
N THR A 203 18.25 -13.93 3.85
CA THR A 203 17.50 -14.00 2.59
C THR A 203 16.42 -15.07 2.69
N ILE A 204 15.22 -14.75 2.25
CA ILE A 204 14.16 -15.74 2.02
C ILE A 204 13.84 -15.86 0.54
N PHE A 205 13.64 -17.09 0.09
CA PHE A 205 13.25 -17.41 -1.27
C PHE A 205 11.87 -18.07 -1.26
N PHE A 206 11.01 -17.59 -2.13
CA PHE A 206 9.67 -18.13 -2.37
C PHE A 206 9.59 -18.68 -3.78
N VAL A 207 9.39 -19.99 -3.93
CA VAL A 207 9.17 -20.65 -5.22
C VAL A 207 7.68 -20.80 -5.45
N MET A 208 7.18 -20.31 -6.57
CA MET A 208 5.75 -20.25 -6.90
C MET A 208 5.51 -20.68 -8.35
N PRO A 209 4.28 -21.08 -8.72
CA PRO A 209 3.93 -21.31 -10.12
C PRO A 209 4.11 -20.04 -10.97
N TYR A 210 4.48 -20.21 -12.24
CA TYR A 210 4.52 -19.11 -13.20
C TYR A 210 3.15 -18.84 -13.83
N TYR A 211 2.75 -17.58 -13.80
CA TYR A 211 1.54 -17.07 -14.46
C TYR A 211 1.96 -16.18 -15.63
N GLN A 212 1.25 -16.29 -16.76
CA GLN A 212 1.66 -15.63 -17.99
C GLN A 212 1.58 -14.10 -17.91
N ASN A 213 0.51 -13.59 -17.31
CA ASN A 213 0.24 -12.17 -17.20
C ASN A 213 -0.34 -11.82 -15.83
N THR A 214 -0.08 -10.60 -15.40
CA THR A 214 -0.84 -9.91 -14.35
C THR A 214 -2.07 -9.25 -14.97
N LEU A 215 -3.11 -8.99 -14.17
CA LEU A 215 -4.27 -8.22 -14.61
C LEU A 215 -3.87 -6.84 -15.11
N LYS A 216 -2.86 -6.21 -14.48
CA LYS A 216 -2.29 -4.95 -14.96
C LYS A 216 -1.79 -5.04 -16.40
N GLN A 217 -1.02 -6.08 -16.74
CA GLN A 217 -0.52 -6.27 -18.10
C GLN A 217 -1.66 -6.52 -19.10
N GLU A 218 -2.67 -7.27 -18.71
CA GLU A 218 -3.84 -7.52 -19.56
C GLU A 218 -4.66 -6.25 -19.80
N ILE A 219 -4.89 -5.42 -18.77
CA ILE A 219 -5.52 -4.10 -18.90
C ILE A 219 -4.76 -3.22 -19.91
N HIS A 220 -3.44 -3.16 -19.80
CA HIS A 220 -2.63 -2.34 -20.72
C HIS A 220 -2.71 -2.84 -22.16
N LYS A 221 -2.62 -4.16 -22.36
CA LYS A 221 -2.74 -4.82 -23.67
C LYS A 221 -4.11 -4.52 -24.31
N ARG A 222 -5.19 -4.75 -23.57
CA ARG A 222 -6.56 -4.54 -24.05
C ARG A 222 -6.88 -3.07 -24.30
N ARG A 223 -6.41 -2.16 -23.44
CA ARG A 223 -6.53 -0.71 -23.67
C ARG A 223 -5.84 -0.29 -24.98
N ALA A 224 -4.64 -0.81 -25.25
CA ALA A 224 -3.94 -0.55 -26.51
C ALA A 224 -4.66 -1.13 -27.73
N ALA A 225 -5.28 -2.30 -27.58
CA ALA A 225 -6.09 -2.94 -28.63
C ALA A 225 -7.51 -2.34 -28.78
N LYS A 226 -7.93 -1.46 -27.87
CA LYS A 226 -9.32 -0.95 -27.74
C LYS A 226 -10.36 -2.06 -27.54
N GLU A 227 -9.96 -3.12 -26.86
CA GLU A 227 -10.82 -4.25 -26.50
C GLU A 227 -11.31 -4.08 -25.07
N SER A 228 -12.62 -3.95 -24.86
CA SER A 228 -13.16 -3.84 -23.50
C SER A 228 -13.24 -5.23 -22.83
N PHE A 229 -13.10 -5.29 -21.51
CA PHE A 229 -13.51 -6.49 -20.77
C PHE A 229 -15.02 -6.66 -20.88
N SER A 230 -15.52 -7.88 -21.03
CA SER A 230 -16.96 -8.17 -20.93
C SER A 230 -17.44 -8.13 -19.49
N ASP A 231 -18.74 -7.92 -19.28
CA ASP A 231 -19.36 -7.91 -17.94
C ASP A 231 -19.10 -9.22 -17.19
N LYS A 232 -19.16 -10.35 -17.90
CA LYS A 232 -18.84 -11.68 -17.37
C LYS A 232 -17.39 -11.78 -16.89
N GLU A 233 -16.42 -11.24 -17.63
CA GLU A 233 -15.02 -11.23 -17.21
C GLU A 233 -14.81 -10.37 -15.95
N VAL A 234 -15.48 -9.21 -15.87
CA VAL A 234 -15.44 -8.34 -14.69
C VAL A 234 -15.98 -9.10 -13.47
N GLN A 235 -17.16 -9.70 -13.58
CA GLN A 235 -17.78 -10.50 -12.52
C GLN A 235 -16.91 -11.69 -12.10
N MET A 236 -16.32 -12.42 -13.06
CA MET A 236 -15.41 -13.53 -12.76
C MET A 236 -14.18 -13.10 -11.96
N ILE A 237 -13.59 -11.95 -12.30
CA ILE A 237 -12.44 -11.40 -11.57
C ILE A 237 -12.88 -10.97 -10.15
N ILE A 238 -14.03 -10.30 -10.02
CA ILE A 238 -14.58 -9.92 -8.70
C ILE A 238 -14.81 -11.16 -7.84
N ARG A 239 -15.41 -12.22 -8.40
CA ARG A 239 -15.63 -13.50 -7.70
C ARG A 239 -14.31 -14.11 -7.24
N ASP A 240 -13.35 -14.28 -8.14
CA ASP A 240 -12.08 -14.95 -7.79
C ASP A 240 -11.30 -14.17 -6.72
N VAL A 241 -11.24 -12.83 -6.83
CA VAL A 241 -10.57 -12.01 -5.82
C VAL A 241 -11.35 -12.01 -4.50
N SER A 242 -12.68 -11.95 -4.52
CA SER A 242 -13.49 -12.03 -3.30
C SER A 242 -13.36 -13.40 -2.61
N GLY A 243 -13.20 -14.50 -3.34
CA GLY A 243 -12.92 -15.83 -2.75
C GLY A 243 -11.57 -15.87 -2.01
N ALA A 244 -10.52 -15.26 -2.58
CA ALA A 244 -9.24 -15.08 -1.88
C ALA A 244 -9.40 -14.23 -0.61
N LEU A 245 -10.09 -13.10 -0.72
CA LEU A 245 -10.31 -12.18 0.41
C LEU A 245 -11.15 -12.83 1.51
N MET A 246 -12.20 -13.58 1.16
CA MET A 246 -13.03 -14.34 2.10
C MET A 246 -12.17 -15.28 2.93
N THR A 247 -11.27 -16.03 2.28
CA THR A 247 -10.34 -16.93 2.95
C THR A 247 -9.43 -16.20 3.93
N LEU A 248 -8.82 -15.08 3.50
CA LEU A 248 -7.95 -14.27 4.36
C LEU A 248 -8.71 -13.63 5.54
N HIS A 249 -9.85 -13.02 5.26
CA HIS A 249 -10.67 -12.29 6.22
C HIS A 249 -11.24 -13.23 7.30
N SER A 250 -11.63 -14.46 6.93
CA SER A 250 -12.09 -15.48 7.88
C SER A 250 -11.04 -15.88 8.92
N LYS A 251 -9.76 -15.67 8.61
CA LYS A 251 -8.61 -15.92 9.48
C LYS A 251 -8.10 -14.65 10.17
N GLY A 252 -8.86 -13.57 10.08
CA GLY A 252 -8.51 -12.27 10.66
C GLY A 252 -7.31 -11.63 9.98
N ILE A 253 -7.11 -11.84 8.67
CA ILE A 253 -5.99 -11.25 7.92
C ILE A 253 -6.53 -10.22 6.95
N ILE A 254 -5.97 -9.01 6.96
CA ILE A 254 -6.22 -7.98 5.93
C ILE A 254 -5.09 -8.03 4.90
N HIS A 255 -5.41 -8.03 3.60
CA HIS A 255 -4.43 -8.08 2.52
C HIS A 255 -3.68 -6.75 2.33
N ARG A 256 -4.39 -5.62 2.34
CA ARG A 256 -3.94 -4.20 2.22
C ARG A 256 -3.17 -3.82 0.96
N ASN A 257 -3.03 -4.77 0.04
CA ASN A 257 -2.25 -4.62 -1.18
C ASN A 257 -2.98 -5.22 -2.39
N VAL A 258 -4.31 -5.18 -2.40
CA VAL A 258 -5.13 -5.62 -3.53
C VAL A 258 -4.98 -4.59 -4.64
N GLN A 259 -4.32 -4.98 -5.74
CA GLN A 259 -4.07 -4.11 -6.90
C GLN A 259 -3.84 -4.96 -8.15
N THR A 260 -4.02 -4.35 -9.33
CA THR A 260 -3.98 -5.05 -10.62
C THR A 260 -2.68 -5.80 -10.90
N LYS A 261 -1.54 -5.37 -10.36
CA LYS A 261 -0.25 -6.09 -10.50
C LYS A 261 -0.13 -7.35 -9.64
N ASN A 262 -0.98 -7.48 -8.62
CA ASN A 262 -0.99 -8.60 -7.68
C ASN A 262 -2.09 -9.62 -8.01
N ILE A 263 -2.92 -9.37 -9.02
CA ILE A 263 -3.86 -10.35 -9.56
C ILE A 263 -3.19 -11.03 -10.75
N LEU A 264 -2.93 -12.34 -10.62
CA LEU A 264 -2.26 -13.15 -11.62
C LEU A 264 -3.31 -13.91 -12.45
N LEU A 265 -3.13 -13.96 -13.77
CA LEU A 265 -4.10 -14.57 -14.69
C LEU A 265 -3.63 -15.95 -15.13
N ASN A 266 -4.52 -16.93 -15.00
CA ASN A 266 -4.36 -18.25 -15.60
C ASN A 266 -4.88 -18.29 -17.04
N LYS A 267 -4.50 -19.33 -17.77
CA LYS A 267 -4.91 -19.55 -19.17
C LYS A 267 -6.41 -19.83 -19.34
N ASP A 268 -7.06 -20.30 -18.28
CA ASP A 268 -8.50 -20.61 -18.23
C ASP A 268 -9.36 -19.39 -17.88
N GLY A 269 -8.76 -18.20 -17.74
CA GLY A 269 -9.45 -16.97 -17.38
C GLY A 269 -9.74 -16.83 -15.88
N ARG A 270 -9.31 -17.78 -15.05
CA ARG A 270 -9.32 -17.63 -13.58
C ARG A 270 -8.19 -16.72 -13.14
N CYS A 271 -8.37 -16.05 -12.01
CA CYS A 271 -7.32 -15.24 -11.41
C CYS A 271 -6.97 -15.67 -9.99
N VAL A 272 -5.73 -15.35 -9.61
CA VAL A 272 -5.13 -15.71 -8.33
C VAL A 272 -4.58 -14.45 -7.67
N LEU A 273 -4.94 -14.22 -6.41
CA LEU A 273 -4.45 -13.11 -5.61
C LEU A 273 -3.06 -13.45 -5.04
N SER A 274 -2.12 -12.56 -5.27
CA SER A 274 -0.75 -12.59 -4.76
C SER A 274 -0.43 -11.33 -3.95
N GLY A 275 0.82 -11.18 -3.50
CA GLY A 275 1.24 -9.93 -2.86
C GLY A 275 1.04 -9.88 -1.34
N LEU A 276 1.03 -11.05 -0.69
CA LEU A 276 0.82 -11.24 0.76
C LEU A 276 1.88 -10.59 1.68
N SER A 277 2.86 -9.87 1.14
CA SER A 277 3.96 -9.23 1.90
C SER A 277 3.56 -8.03 2.72
N TYR A 278 2.31 -7.59 2.59
CA TYR A 278 1.77 -6.49 3.36
C TYR A 278 0.54 -6.92 4.17
N CYS A 279 0.27 -8.22 4.26
CA CYS A 279 -0.78 -8.74 5.11
C CYS A 279 -0.52 -8.40 6.58
N VAL A 280 -1.59 -8.15 7.32
CA VAL A 280 -1.57 -7.93 8.78
C VAL A 280 -2.68 -8.73 9.43
N SER A 281 -2.46 -9.14 10.67
CA SER A 281 -3.51 -9.73 11.48
C SER A 281 -4.35 -8.63 12.14
N LEU A 282 -5.66 -8.85 12.24
CA LEU A 282 -6.59 -8.02 13.01
C LEU A 282 -6.28 -8.04 14.51
N ASP A 283 -5.60 -9.09 14.99
CA ASP A 283 -5.21 -9.25 16.41
C ASP A 283 -3.98 -8.40 16.78
N ASP A 284 -3.23 -7.90 15.80
CA ASP A 284 -2.16 -6.92 16.04
C ASP A 284 -2.79 -5.52 16.27
N GLU A 285 -2.28 -4.75 17.25
CA GLU A 285 -2.72 -3.37 17.52
C GLU A 285 -2.94 -2.58 16.21
N TRP A 286 -4.15 -2.04 16.05
CA TRP A 286 -4.67 -1.39 14.84
C TRP A 286 -3.56 -0.93 13.88
N PRO A 287 -3.42 -1.54 12.70
CA PRO A 287 -2.27 -1.32 11.86
C PRO A 287 -2.27 0.12 11.32
N THR A 288 -1.65 1.05 12.06
CA THR A 288 -1.31 2.42 11.60
C THR A 288 -0.16 2.39 10.58
N LEU A 289 0.16 1.22 10.05
CA LEU A 289 1.21 1.02 9.08
C LEU A 289 0.76 1.57 7.72
N PRO A 290 1.59 2.40 7.07
CA PRO A 290 1.25 2.95 5.76
C PRO A 290 1.03 1.82 4.76
N SER A 291 -0.10 1.86 4.04
CA SER A 291 -0.38 0.94 2.94
C SER A 291 0.57 1.23 1.76
N PRO A 292 1.05 0.19 1.05
CA PRO A 292 1.97 0.33 -0.08
C PRO A 292 1.29 0.84 -1.36
N CYS A 293 -0.05 0.94 -1.39
CA CYS A 293 -0.80 1.32 -2.57
C CYS A 293 -0.75 2.83 -2.83
N ALA A 294 -0.92 3.21 -4.10
CA ALA A 294 -1.09 4.62 -4.44
C ALA A 294 -2.35 5.16 -3.75
N ALA A 295 -2.39 6.46 -3.45
CA ALA A 295 -3.48 7.02 -2.65
C ALA A 295 -4.88 6.82 -3.25
N LEU A 296 -5.00 6.77 -4.58
CA LEU A 296 -6.26 6.55 -5.29
C LEU A 296 -6.71 5.07 -5.31
N GLU A 297 -5.81 4.15 -5.02
CA GLU A 297 -6.09 2.71 -4.91
C GLU A 297 -6.47 2.31 -3.47
N ARG A 298 -6.36 3.25 -2.53
CA ARG A 298 -6.62 3.05 -1.09
C ARG A 298 -8.06 3.44 -0.74
N ALA A 299 -8.60 2.74 0.24
CA ALA A 299 -9.88 3.10 0.86
C ALA A 299 -9.82 4.49 1.50
N PRO A 300 -10.91 5.27 1.49
CA PRO A 300 -10.94 6.64 2.01
C PRO A 300 -10.49 6.71 3.47
N GLU A 301 -10.90 5.75 4.30
CA GLU A 301 -10.50 5.64 5.70
C GLU A 301 -8.99 5.44 5.89
N ILE A 302 -8.31 4.75 4.96
CA ILE A 302 -6.84 4.64 4.99
C ILE A 302 -6.21 5.98 4.60
N VAL A 303 -6.76 6.67 3.60
CA VAL A 303 -6.27 7.99 3.15
C VAL A 303 -6.38 9.02 4.28
N VAL A 304 -7.49 9.03 5.02
CA VAL A 304 -7.72 9.96 6.14
C VAL A 304 -7.21 9.43 7.49
N CYS A 305 -6.44 8.34 7.50
CA CYS A 305 -5.83 7.73 8.69
C CYS A 305 -6.83 7.41 9.81
N ARG A 306 -8.01 6.89 9.46
CA ARG A 306 -9.02 6.37 10.38
C ARG A 306 -8.78 4.88 10.68
N PRO A 307 -9.29 4.36 11.82
CA PRO A 307 -9.40 2.92 12.04
C PRO A 307 -10.15 2.26 10.89
N TYR A 308 -9.69 1.08 10.47
CA TYR A 308 -10.25 0.34 9.34
C TYR A 308 -10.25 -1.17 9.59
N ASP A 309 -11.21 -1.88 9.00
CA ASP A 309 -11.30 -3.33 9.04
C ASP A 309 -10.89 -3.96 7.70
N ALA A 310 -11.21 -5.23 7.50
CA ALA A 310 -10.89 -5.96 6.28
C ALA A 310 -11.58 -5.40 5.01
N ARG A 311 -12.61 -4.56 5.13
CA ARG A 311 -13.36 -3.97 4.00
C ARG A 311 -12.56 -2.93 3.21
N VAL A 312 -11.37 -2.56 3.67
CA VAL A 312 -10.41 -1.81 2.85
C VAL A 312 -9.98 -2.58 1.61
N ASP A 313 -9.91 -3.92 1.70
CA ASP A 313 -9.59 -4.76 0.55
C ASP A 313 -10.74 -4.80 -0.46
N ILE A 314 -11.98 -4.72 0.04
CA ILE A 314 -13.20 -4.66 -0.79
C ILE A 314 -13.25 -3.37 -1.59
N TRP A 315 -12.90 -2.24 -0.97
CA TRP A 315 -12.74 -0.98 -1.69
C TRP A 315 -11.71 -1.10 -2.81
N SER A 316 -10.52 -1.64 -2.51
CA SER A 316 -9.47 -1.81 -3.52
C SER A 316 -9.92 -2.73 -4.66
N LEU A 317 -10.74 -3.75 -4.39
CA LEU A 317 -11.40 -4.56 -5.42
C LEU A 317 -12.40 -3.72 -6.25
N GLY A 318 -13.17 -2.84 -5.62
CA GLY A 318 -14.06 -1.89 -6.31
C GLY A 318 -13.31 -0.97 -7.28
N VAL A 319 -12.14 -0.44 -6.87
CA VAL A 319 -11.28 0.38 -7.73
C VAL A 319 -10.81 -0.42 -8.96
N ILE A 320 -10.41 -1.68 -8.75
CA ILE A 320 -9.99 -2.56 -9.84
C ILE A 320 -11.15 -2.85 -10.79
N ALA A 321 -12.32 -3.20 -10.26
CA ALA A 321 -13.50 -3.49 -11.07
C ALA A 321 -13.93 -2.28 -11.90
N TYR A 322 -13.89 -1.08 -11.30
CA TYR A 322 -14.10 0.17 -12.01
C TYR A 322 -13.09 0.37 -13.16
N GLU A 323 -11.80 0.10 -12.92
CA GLU A 323 -10.77 0.19 -13.97
C GLU A 323 -11.00 -0.82 -15.10
N LEU A 324 -11.48 -2.03 -14.79
CA LEU A 324 -11.86 -3.01 -15.81
C LEU A 324 -13.05 -2.55 -16.66
N CYS A 325 -14.00 -1.84 -16.05
CA CYS A 325 -15.16 -1.31 -16.74
C CYS A 325 -14.81 -0.16 -17.68
N THR A 326 -13.94 0.75 -17.23
CA THR A 326 -13.78 2.10 -17.83
C THR A 326 -12.39 2.42 -18.36
N PHE A 327 -11.38 1.61 -18.04
CA PHE A 327 -9.96 1.93 -18.21
C PHE A 327 -9.49 3.22 -17.52
N ARG A 328 -10.24 3.69 -16.52
CA ARG A 328 -9.93 4.88 -15.72
C ARG A 328 -10.00 4.53 -14.23
N TYR A 329 -9.48 5.41 -13.39
CA TYR A 329 -9.75 5.32 -11.95
C TYR A 329 -11.12 5.94 -11.63
N PRO A 330 -11.78 5.50 -10.55
CA PRO A 330 -13.08 6.05 -10.14
C PRO A 330 -13.00 7.51 -9.67
N PHE A 331 -11.81 7.96 -9.26
CA PHE A 331 -11.55 9.30 -8.72
C PHE A 331 -10.28 9.89 -9.34
N GLU A 332 -10.27 11.21 -9.54
CA GLU A 332 -9.14 11.92 -10.14
C GLU A 332 -8.11 12.40 -9.10
N SER A 333 -8.54 12.57 -7.84
CA SER A 333 -7.68 13.06 -6.75
C SER A 333 -8.11 12.48 -5.39
N GLN A 334 -7.28 12.66 -4.36
CA GLN A 334 -7.65 12.26 -2.99
C GLN A 334 -8.82 13.06 -2.46
N THR A 335 -8.88 14.36 -2.77
CA THR A 335 -9.99 15.23 -2.39
C THR A 335 -11.29 14.75 -3.03
N ASP A 336 -11.25 14.43 -4.32
CA ASP A 336 -12.37 13.86 -5.06
C ASP A 336 -12.82 12.51 -4.48
N LEU A 337 -11.86 11.63 -4.18
CA LEU A 337 -12.08 10.37 -3.48
C LEU A 337 -12.74 10.56 -2.11
N ILE A 338 -12.53 11.66 -1.40
CA ILE A 338 -13.13 11.87 -0.09
C ILE A 338 -14.52 12.52 -0.19
N LEU A 339 -14.70 13.46 -1.13
CA LEU A 339 -15.87 14.35 -1.16
C LEU A 339 -16.96 13.90 -2.13
N HIS A 340 -16.63 13.10 -3.15
CA HIS A 340 -17.54 12.81 -4.25
C HIS A 340 -17.75 11.30 -4.47
N PRO A 341 -18.93 10.92 -5.02
CA PRO A 341 -19.15 9.56 -5.50
C PRO A 341 -18.26 9.26 -6.71
N PRO A 342 -18.01 7.97 -7.03
CA PRO A 342 -17.25 7.61 -8.22
C PRO A 342 -17.95 8.13 -9.48
N SER A 343 -17.17 8.44 -10.51
CA SER A 343 -17.73 8.79 -11.82
C SER A 343 -18.65 7.67 -12.34
N PRO A 344 -19.76 7.97 -13.06
CA PRO A 344 -20.66 6.94 -13.56
C PRO A 344 -19.98 5.98 -14.55
N ILE A 345 -20.32 4.69 -14.44
CA ILE A 345 -19.88 3.67 -15.39
C ILE A 345 -20.87 3.63 -16.55
N GLU A 346 -20.41 3.94 -17.76
CA GLU A 346 -21.22 3.94 -18.98
C GLU A 346 -21.05 2.64 -19.78
N GLY A 347 -22.10 2.21 -20.49
CA GLY A 347 -22.04 1.09 -21.43
C GLY A 347 -21.91 -0.31 -20.79
N ARG A 348 -22.36 -0.46 -19.54
CA ARG A 348 -22.35 -1.71 -18.76
C ARG A 348 -23.76 -2.07 -18.30
N SER A 349 -23.98 -3.34 -17.95
CA SER A 349 -25.23 -3.79 -17.31
C SER A 349 -25.45 -3.12 -15.96
N GLU A 350 -26.72 -2.95 -15.59
CA GLU A 350 -27.11 -2.43 -14.28
C GLU A 350 -26.57 -3.28 -13.13
N GLU A 351 -26.49 -4.60 -13.33
CA GLU A 351 -25.93 -5.55 -12.37
C GLU A 351 -24.45 -5.27 -12.07
N VAL A 352 -23.62 -5.11 -13.11
CA VAL A 352 -22.19 -4.77 -12.93
C VAL A 352 -22.04 -3.38 -12.31
N CYS A 353 -22.81 -2.38 -12.76
CA CYS A 353 -22.76 -1.04 -12.19
C CYS A 353 -23.12 -1.05 -10.70
N THR A 354 -24.19 -1.75 -10.32
CA THR A 354 -24.64 -1.87 -8.93
C THR A 354 -23.60 -2.58 -8.07
N LEU A 355 -23.06 -3.70 -8.56
CA LEU A 355 -22.00 -4.44 -7.88
C LEU A 355 -20.78 -3.55 -7.65
N VAL A 356 -20.22 -2.92 -8.69
CA VAL A 356 -19.02 -2.08 -8.56
C VAL A 356 -19.25 -0.90 -7.62
N ASN A 357 -20.41 -0.24 -7.70
CA ASN A 357 -20.74 0.88 -6.82
C ASN A 357 -20.85 0.43 -5.35
N SER A 358 -21.41 -0.75 -5.08
CA SER A 358 -21.48 -1.30 -3.71
C SER A 358 -20.11 -1.52 -3.07
N LEU A 359 -19.09 -1.87 -3.87
CA LEU A 359 -17.71 -2.05 -3.40
C LEU A 359 -17.04 -0.69 -3.08
N LEU A 360 -17.51 0.39 -3.71
CA LEU A 360 -16.99 1.76 -3.60
C LEU A 360 -17.80 2.65 -2.66
N GLU A 361 -18.62 2.06 -1.78
CA GLU A 361 -19.33 2.79 -0.74
C GLU A 361 -18.36 3.48 0.23
N LYS A 362 -18.60 4.76 0.56
CA LYS A 362 -17.69 5.52 1.44
C LYS A 362 -17.80 5.05 2.88
N ASP A 363 -19.02 4.73 3.31
CA ASP A 363 -19.25 4.13 4.63
C ASP A 363 -18.75 2.68 4.61
N ILE A 364 -17.90 2.35 5.59
CA ILE A 364 -17.29 1.03 5.71
C ILE A 364 -18.38 -0.01 5.93
N LEU A 365 -19.39 0.29 6.75
CA LEU A 365 -20.45 -0.66 7.10
C LEU A 365 -21.42 -0.93 5.96
N SER A 366 -21.52 -0.01 4.99
CA SER A 366 -22.31 -0.19 3.77
C SER A 366 -21.63 -1.06 2.73
N ARG A 367 -20.31 -1.28 2.83
CA ARG A 367 -19.61 -2.20 1.91
C ARG A 367 -19.93 -3.66 2.26
N PRO A 368 -20.23 -4.50 1.27
CA PRO A 368 -20.40 -5.92 1.50
C PRO A 368 -19.08 -6.54 1.98
N ASP A 369 -19.17 -7.61 2.76
CA ASP A 369 -17.99 -8.42 3.07
C ASP A 369 -17.64 -9.36 1.90
N ALA A 370 -16.42 -9.90 1.92
CA ALA A 370 -15.91 -10.76 0.87
C ALA A 370 -16.78 -12.01 0.65
N ASN A 371 -17.36 -12.57 1.72
CA ASN A 371 -18.19 -13.76 1.66
C ASN A 371 -19.50 -13.49 0.91
N THR A 372 -20.15 -12.36 1.21
CA THR A 372 -21.39 -11.93 0.56
C THR A 372 -21.20 -11.77 -0.95
N ILE A 373 -20.09 -11.15 -1.37
CA ILE A 373 -19.75 -10.98 -2.80
C ILE A 373 -19.48 -12.34 -3.46
N TYR A 374 -18.72 -13.20 -2.80
CA TYR A 374 -18.34 -14.50 -3.36
C TYR A 374 -19.55 -15.41 -3.59
N ILE A 375 -20.47 -15.48 -2.61
CA ILE A 375 -21.71 -16.27 -2.72
C ILE A 375 -22.61 -15.72 -3.82
N ALA A 376 -22.83 -14.40 -3.87
CA ALA A 376 -23.67 -13.78 -4.88
C ALA A 376 -23.17 -13.96 -6.32
N ALA A 377 -21.90 -14.32 -6.51
CA ALA A 377 -21.30 -14.57 -7.83
C ALA A 377 -21.19 -16.06 -8.18
N GLU A 378 -21.61 -16.97 -7.29
CA GLU A 378 -21.76 -18.41 -7.56
C GLU A 378 -23.22 -18.81 -7.87
N GLU A 379 -24.20 -18.00 -7.44
CA GLU A 379 -25.62 -18.10 -7.84
C GLU A 379 -25.85 -17.53 -9.24
#